data_AF-A0AAV4Z344-F1
#
_entry.id   AF-A0AAV4Z344-F1
#
_cell.length_a   1.000
_cell.length_b   1.000
_cell.length_c   1.000
_cell.angle_alpha   90.00
_cell.angle_beta   90.00
_cell.angle_gamma   90.00
#
_symmetry.space_group_name_H-M   'P 1'
#
loop_
_entity.id
_entity.type
_entity.pdbx_description
1 polymer ?
#
loop_
_entity_poly.entity_id
_entity_poly.type
_entity_poly.pdbx_seq_one_letter_code
_entity_poly.pdbx_strand_id
1 'polypeptide(L)' 'MPPETRPTDGEIRDRAFHLWERRDRPHGHADEFWLQAERELHGEMTGRPVLPDGDFVKSGSGSDCCR' A
#
# COMPACT_ATOMS: atom_id res chain seq x y z
N MET A 1 -8.16 16.91 3.62
CA MET A 1 -8.24 15.69 4.45
C MET A 1 -7.57 14.59 3.62
N PRO A 2 -6.31 14.21 3.89
CA PRO A 2 -5.69 13.08 3.20
C PRO A 2 -6.21 11.77 3.83
N PRO A 3 -6.55 10.73 3.04
CA PRO A 3 -7.06 9.49 3.58
C PRO A 3 -5.96 8.73 4.36
N GLU A 4 -6.36 8.21 5.52
CA GLU A 4 -5.54 7.47 6.46
C GLU A 4 -5.16 6.11 5.87
N THR A 5 -3.97 6.00 5.30
CA THR A 5 -3.04 4.85 5.28
C THR A 5 -3.56 3.40 5.22
N ARG A 6 -4.79 3.15 4.77
CA ARG A 6 -5.41 1.85 4.50
C ARG A 6 -6.23 1.98 3.21
N PRO A 7 -6.11 1.04 2.25
CA PRO A 7 -6.88 1.15 1.03
C PRO A 7 -8.35 0.97 1.43
N THR A 8 -9.19 1.92 1.02
CA THR A 8 -10.61 1.83 1.34
C THR A 8 -11.29 0.81 0.43
N ASP A 9 -12.39 0.21 0.88
CA ASP A 9 -13.24 -0.66 0.05
C ASP A 9 -13.73 0.03 -1.25
N GLY A 10 -13.69 1.37 -1.30
CA GLY A 10 -13.93 2.14 -2.51
C GLY A 10 -12.82 1.98 -3.55
N GLU A 11 -11.56 2.05 -3.12
CA GLU A 11 -10.40 1.91 -4.02
C GLU A 11 -10.23 0.48 -4.52
N ILE A 12 -10.46 -0.51 -3.64
CA ILE A 12 -10.43 -1.94 -4.03
C ILE A 12 -11.49 -2.22 -5.09
N ARG A 13 -12.70 -1.66 -4.93
CA ARG A 13 -13.80 -1.80 -5.87
C ARG A 13 -13.52 -1.15 -7.21
N ASP A 14 -13.00 0.08 -7.20
CA ASP A 14 -12.67 0.81 -8.42
C ASP A 14 -11.61 0.06 -9.23
N ARG A 15 -10.58 -0.44 -8.55
CA ARG A 15 -9.52 -1.25 -9.13
C ARG A 15 -10.02 -2.58 -9.69
N ALA A 16 -10.85 -3.29 -8.91
CA ALA A 16 -11.47 -4.55 -9.34
C ALA A 16 -12.39 -4.34 -10.55
N PHE A 17 -13.18 -3.27 -10.56
CA PHE A 17 -14.10 -2.92 -11.63
C PHE A 17 -13.35 -2.64 -12.94
N HIS A 18 -12.28 -1.84 -12.89
CA HIS A 18 -11.44 -1.58 -14.07
C HIS A 18 -10.77 -2.85 -14.62
N LEU A 19 -10.31 -3.76 -13.75
CA LEU A 19 -9.76 -5.05 -14.19
C LEU A 19 -10.83 -5.95 -14.82
N TRP A 20 -12.04 -5.94 -14.27
CA TRP A 20 -13.17 -6.73 -14.75
C TRP A 20 -13.72 -6.23 -16.09
N GLU A 21 -13.83 -4.91 -16.26
CA GLU A 21 -14.25 -4.31 -17.54
C GLU A 21 -13.27 -4.58 -18.67
N ARG A 22 -11.96 -4.55 -18.39
CA ARG A 22 -10.91 -4.82 -19.39
C ARG A 22 -10.84 -6.28 -19.85
N ARG A 23 -11.40 -7.22 -19.08
CA ARG A 23 -11.39 -8.66 -19.39
C ARG A 23 -12.72 -9.17 -19.99
N ASP A 24 -13.57 -8.27 -20.51
CA ASP A 24 -14.86 -8.60 -21.13
C ASP A 24 -15.96 -9.06 -20.15
N ARG A 25 -15.83 -8.71 -18.88
CA ARG A 25 -16.84 -8.94 -17.83
C ARG A 25 -17.34 -10.40 -17.79
N PRO A 26 -16.44 -11.39 -17.67
CA PRO A 26 -16.85 -12.78 -17.65
C PRO A 26 -17.67 -13.02 -16.37
N HIS A 27 -18.90 -13.52 -16.55
CA HIS A 27 -19.84 -13.74 -15.46
C HIS A 27 -19.30 -14.82 -14.53
N GLY A 28 -19.19 -14.52 -13.23
CA GLY A 28 -18.68 -15.44 -12.21
C GLY A 28 -17.20 -15.26 -11.81
N HIS A 29 -16.45 -14.36 -12.47
CA HIS A 29 -15.06 -14.08 -12.09
C HIS A 29 -14.90 -12.79 -11.27
N ALA A 30 -15.98 -12.04 -11.02
CA ALA A 30 -15.94 -10.75 -10.32
C ALA A 30 -15.24 -10.85 -8.95
N ASP A 31 -15.47 -11.94 -8.20
CA ASP A 31 -14.83 -12.22 -6.92
C ASP A 31 -13.31 -12.44 -7.03
N GLU A 32 -12.85 -13.09 -8.10
CA GLU A 32 -11.41 -13.25 -8.36
C GLU A 32 -10.73 -11.91 -8.65
N PHE A 33 -11.42 -11.01 -9.38
CA PHE A 33 -10.92 -9.65 -9.62
C PHE A 33 -10.90 -8.80 -8.36
N TRP A 34 -11.89 -8.98 -7.49
CA TRP A 34 -11.94 -8.32 -6.19
C TRP A 34 -10.74 -8.74 -5.33
N LEU A 35 -10.52 -10.05 -5.18
CA LEU A 35 -9.39 -10.61 -4.43
C LEU A 35 -8.04 -10.19 -5.03
N GLN A 36 -7.94 -10.09 -6.36
CA GLN A 36 -6.75 -9.61 -7.05
C GLN A 36 -6.46 -8.14 -6.73
N ALA A 37 -7.48 -7.27 -6.80
CA ALA A 37 -7.36 -5.84 -6.50
C ALA A 37 -7.06 -5.60 -5.02
N GLU A 38 -7.69 -6.36 -4.13
CA GLU A 38 -7.42 -6.33 -2.70
C GLU A 38 -5.96 -6.70 -2.43
N ARG A 39 -5.46 -7.82 -2.96
CA ARG A 39 -4.05 -8.23 -2.79
C ARG A 39 -3.06 -7.21 -3.35
N GLU A 40 -3.38 -6.58 -4.48
CA GLU A 40 -2.55 -5.55 -5.10
C GLU A 40 -2.46 -4.32 -4.19
N LEU A 41 -3.60 -3.77 -3.74
CA LEU A 41 -3.64 -2.59 -2.87
C LEU A 41 -3.11 -2.87 -1.45
N HIS A 42 -3.39 -4.04 -0.87
CA HIS A 42 -2.88 -4.43 0.44
C HIS A 42 -1.37 -4.74 0.41
N GLY A 43 -0.87 -5.30 -0.70
CA GLY A 43 0.53 -5.61 -0.93
C GLY A 43 1.38 -4.37 -1.23
N GLU A 44 0.88 -3.44 -2.04
CA GLU A 44 1.55 -2.17 -2.36
C GLU A 44 1.64 -1.25 -1.13
N MET A 45 0.65 -1.28 -0.25
CA MET A 45 0.66 -0.51 0.99
C MET A 45 1.63 -1.07 2.05
N THR A 46 1.87 -2.38 2.05
CA THR A 46 2.92 -3.00 2.87
C THR A 46 4.32 -2.74 2.26
N GLY A 47 4.39 -2.38 0.98
CA GLY A 47 5.63 -2.19 0.21
C GLY A 47 6.15 -0.76 0.09
N ARG A 48 5.38 0.27 0.45
CA ARG A 48 5.96 1.59 0.74
C ARG A 48 6.21 1.67 2.24
N PRO A 49 7.48 1.80 2.70
CA PRO A 49 7.69 2.21 4.07
C PRO A 49 7.05 3.60 4.22
N VAL A 50 5.94 3.66 4.96
CA VAL A 50 5.60 4.87 5.70
C VAL A 50 6.77 5.06 6.65
N LEU A 51 7.72 5.90 6.25
CA LEU A 51 8.53 6.61 7.22
C LEU A 51 7.62 7.74 7.71
N PRO A 52 7.03 7.65 8.91
CA PRO A 52 6.60 8.86 9.57
C PRO A 52 7.86 9.63 9.91
N ASP A 53 7.86 10.92 9.60
CA ASP A 53 8.84 11.91 10.00
C ASP A 53 9.31 11.64 11.45
N GLY A 54 10.54 11.17 11.59
CA GLY A 54 10.99 10.56 12.84
C GLY A 54 12.48 10.26 12.82
N ASP A 55 13.26 11.34 12.79
CA ASP A 55 14.57 11.47 13.44
C ASP A 55 15.26 10.15 13.82
N PHE A 56 16.06 9.58 12.92
CA PHE A 56 17.24 8.85 13.37
C PHE A 56 18.29 9.90 13.70
N VAL A 57 18.10 10.62 14.81
CA VAL A 57 19.25 11.11 15.57
C VAL A 57 20.18 9.92 15.65
N LYS A 58 21.32 10.01 14.96
CA LYS A 58 22.44 9.17 15.30
C LYS A 58 22.77 9.57 16.72
N SER A 59 22.14 8.86 17.67
CA SER A 59 22.50 8.83 19.06
C SER A 59 24.01 8.65 19.10
N GLY A 60 24.69 9.68 19.60
CA GLY A 60 26.13 9.68 19.69
C GLY A 60 26.61 8.42 20.39
N SER A 61 27.54 7.73 19.77
CA SER A 61 28.47 6.89 20.50
C SER A 61 29.76 6.74 19.69
N GLY A 62 30.82 7.34 20.23
CA GLY A 62 32.20 6.99 19.91
C GLY A 62 32.86 7.84 18.83
N SER A 63 33.39 9.01 19.21
CA SER A 63 34.83 9.26 19.11
C SER A 63 35.18 10.65 19.62
N ASP A 64 35.21 10.79 20.94
CA ASP A 64 36.19 11.68 21.58
C ASP A 64 37.52 10.91 21.59
N CYS A 65 38.24 10.95 20.47
CA CYS A 65 39.64 10.54 20.39
C CYS A 65 40.47 11.76 19.96
N CYS A 66 40.38 12.81 20.78
CA CYS A 66 41.33 13.91 20.81
C CYS A 66 41.85 14.08 22.24
N ARG A 67 42.71 13.16 22.68
CA ARG A 67 43.86 13.47 23.53
C ARG A 67 44.92 12.38 23.45
#